data_AF-A0A7S3Y991-F1
#
_entry.id   AF-A0A7S3Y991-F1
#
_cell.length_a   1.000
_cell.length_b   1.000
_cell.length_c   1.000
_cell.angle_alpha   90.00
_cell.angle_beta   90.00
_cell.angle_gamma   90.00
#
_symmetry.space_group_name_H-M   'P 1'
#
loop_
_entity.id
_entity.type
_entity.pdbx_description
1 polymer ?
#
loop_
_entity_poly.entity_id
_entity_poly.type
_entity_poly.pdbx_seq_one_letter_code
_entity_poly.pdbx_strand_id
1 'polypeptide(L)'
;KTSSPKPLEKDVHDSNRRYKELCESYEEQKARLLAQMERRKETVKKVMEHSRPKSFESGGNEKQHVILHRDWFESYITGSPPNTDEKAIDLVNETRVKDLCPGNVEVFAKRLLCSHGMLDPQKRHMMKRIHASAWGIIASELQEEKWACGEYQTCWSEMCRECASAYRIKALRKDMEDHENALLVRLLRDSPKLSDGFWISRNWLKFFKSFVAAKKKQGTKFDGEVVDKEGFAIQVPKDTTADIQCEHGRLMVGKKDRKLITKKAWEAVRRNFLGMPYRGTDEECPICTKEKLSSRKNTQERRKKRKREEKEAPEMTRLAKGKTKFPDTVPPKNGEYVLVPQAWVDSWNEYLQSEDANPPVISPGELLCPHG
;
A
#
# COMPACT_ATOMS: atom_id res chain seq x y z
N LYS A 1 39.04 77.43 36.09
CA LYS A 1 39.53 76.13 35.56
C LYS A 1 38.34 75.40 34.96
N THR A 2 38.04 75.66 33.68
CA THR A 2 37.03 74.94 32.91
C THR A 2 37.73 73.76 32.26
N SER A 3 37.58 72.55 32.80
CA SER A 3 38.20 71.36 32.20
C SER A 3 37.45 71.01 30.92
N SER A 4 38.10 71.20 29.77
CA SER A 4 37.62 70.67 28.51
C SER A 4 37.47 69.13 28.62
N PRO A 5 36.36 68.54 28.18
CA PRO A 5 36.14 67.10 28.25
C PRO A 5 37.28 66.38 27.51
N LYS A 6 37.80 65.30 28.10
CA LYS A 6 38.88 64.52 27.48
C LYS A 6 38.35 63.88 26.17
N PRO A 7 39.17 63.67 25.13
CA PRO A 7 38.73 63.13 23.84
C PRO A 7 37.85 61.86 23.93
N LEU A 8 38.18 60.95 24.85
CA LEU A 8 37.37 59.74 25.15
C LEU A 8 35.95 60.04 25.65
N GLU A 9 35.77 61.13 26.38
CA GLU A 9 34.47 61.51 26.96
C GLU A 9 33.50 61.94 25.84
N LYS A 10 34.01 62.66 24.83
CA LYS A 10 33.24 63.06 23.65
C LYS A 10 32.82 61.87 22.79
N ASP A 11 33.74 60.92 22.57
CA ASP A 11 33.45 59.71 21.78
C ASP A 11 32.40 58.81 22.47
N VAL A 12 32.47 58.68 23.80
CA VAL A 12 31.46 57.97 24.60
C VAL A 12 30.11 58.67 24.51
N HIS A 13 30.07 60.00 24.57
CA HIS A 13 28.83 60.76 24.40
C HIS A 13 28.21 60.60 23.01
N ASP A 14 29.02 60.60 21.95
CA ASP A 14 28.54 60.43 20.58
C ASP A 14 28.09 58.98 20.31
N SER A 15 28.79 57.99 20.86
CA SER A 15 28.36 56.58 20.80
C SER A 15 27.04 56.36 21.56
N ASN A 16 26.90 56.94 22.76
CA ASN A 16 25.66 56.86 23.54
C ASN A 16 24.49 57.55 22.84
N ARG A 17 24.74 58.64 22.10
CA ARG A 17 23.74 59.32 21.28
C ARG A 17 23.24 58.44 20.13
N ARG A 18 24.17 57.86 19.35
CA ARG A 18 23.82 56.92 18.27
C ARG A 18 23.07 55.69 18.78
N TYR A 19 23.46 55.17 19.95
CA TYR A 19 22.77 54.07 20.58
C TYR A 19 21.32 54.44 20.96
N LYS A 20 21.10 55.64 21.51
CA LYS A 20 19.75 56.14 21.79
C LYS A 20 18.90 56.29 20.52
N GLU A 21 19.45 56.89 19.47
CA GLU A 21 18.77 57.02 18.17
C GLU A 21 18.40 55.66 17.56
N LEU A 22 19.29 54.66 17.67
CA LEU A 22 18.99 53.29 17.25
C LEU A 22 17.88 52.68 18.10
N CYS A 23 17.95 52.79 19.43
CA CYS A 23 16.91 52.29 20.33
C CYS A 23 15.54 52.91 20.03
N GLU A 24 15.48 54.22 19.78
CA GLU A 24 14.26 54.93 19.39
C GLU A 24 13.72 54.39 18.05
N SER A 25 14.59 54.25 17.04
CA SER A 25 14.20 53.65 15.75
C SER A 25 13.69 52.21 15.88
N TYR A 26 14.32 51.40 16.74
CA TYR A 26 13.87 50.03 17.01
C TYR A 26 12.52 49.99 17.71
N GLU A 27 12.28 50.84 18.71
CA GLU A 27 10.97 50.91 19.38
C GLU A 27 9.87 51.43 18.45
N GLU A 28 10.17 52.39 17.56
CA GLU A 28 9.24 52.83 16.51
C GLU A 28 8.89 51.70 15.54
N GLN A 29 9.90 50.94 15.06
CA GLN A 29 9.68 49.80 14.17
C GLN A 29 8.86 48.71 14.85
N LYS A 30 9.17 48.41 16.11
CA LYS A 30 8.44 47.42 16.93
C LYS A 30 7.00 47.86 17.15
N ALA A 31 6.75 49.13 17.50
CA ALA A 31 5.40 49.68 17.66
C ALA A 31 4.61 49.61 16.34
N ARG A 32 5.25 49.94 15.21
CA ARG A 32 4.65 49.82 13.86
C ARG A 32 4.26 48.38 13.53
N LEU A 33 5.16 47.42 13.79
CA LEU A 33 4.90 45.99 13.55
C LEU A 33 3.78 45.46 14.45
N LEU A 34 3.77 45.80 15.74
CA LEU A 34 2.69 45.42 16.66
C LEU A 34 1.33 45.98 16.22
N ALA A 35 1.29 47.26 15.82
CA ALA A 35 0.06 47.87 15.30
C ALA A 35 -0.41 47.21 14.00
N GLN A 36 0.52 46.80 13.12
CA GLN A 36 0.19 46.05 11.91
C GLN A 36 -0.36 44.66 12.22
N MET A 37 0.24 43.94 13.17
CA MET A 37 -0.23 42.63 13.62
C MET A 37 -1.64 42.72 14.23
N GLU A 38 -1.93 43.75 15.02
CA GLU A 38 -3.24 43.92 15.65
C GLU A 38 -4.32 44.29 14.62
N ARG A 39 -4.01 45.16 13.66
CA ARG A 39 -4.89 45.41 12.51
C ARG A 39 -5.20 44.13 11.74
N ARG A 40 -4.18 43.30 11.48
CA ARG A 40 -4.34 42.03 10.76
C ARG A 40 -5.25 41.05 11.52
N LYS A 41 -5.08 40.90 12.84
CA LYS A 41 -5.95 40.06 13.68
C LYS A 41 -7.42 40.51 13.61
N GLU A 42 -7.66 41.81 13.71
CA GLU A 42 -9.02 42.35 13.65
C GLU A 42 -9.65 42.13 12.27
N THR A 43 -8.88 42.29 11.19
CA THR A 43 -9.37 41.99 9.84
C THR A 43 -9.69 40.50 9.66
N VAL A 44 -8.79 39.61 10.09
CA VAL A 44 -9.01 38.16 10.03
C VAL A 44 -10.24 37.75 10.85
N LYS A 45 -10.43 38.35 12.03
CA LYS A 45 -11.62 38.13 12.87
C LYS A 45 -12.90 38.51 12.12
N LYS A 46 -12.94 39.69 11.49
CA LYS A 46 -14.09 40.13 10.67
C LYS A 46 -14.34 39.18 9.50
N VAL A 47 -13.30 38.73 8.79
CA VAL A 47 -13.41 37.75 7.70
C VAL A 47 -14.05 36.46 8.22
N MET A 48 -13.61 35.95 9.37
CA MET A 48 -14.12 34.71 9.95
C MET A 48 -15.57 34.84 10.43
N GLU A 49 -15.96 35.98 11.00
CA GLU A 49 -17.34 36.28 11.40
C GLU A 49 -18.27 36.28 10.19
N HIS A 50 -17.85 36.93 9.09
CA HIS A 50 -18.64 37.00 7.86
C HIS A 50 -18.59 35.71 7.02
N SER A 51 -17.62 34.82 7.27
CA SER A 51 -17.48 33.54 6.57
C SER A 51 -18.33 32.42 7.18
N ARG A 52 -18.94 32.62 8.35
CA ARG A 52 -19.84 31.62 8.93
C ARG A 52 -21.10 31.50 8.06
N PRO A 53 -21.43 30.32 7.52
CA PRO A 53 -22.69 30.13 6.82
C PRO A 53 -23.82 30.36 7.83
N LYS A 54 -24.70 31.33 7.55
CA LYS A 54 -26.03 31.37 8.18
C LYS A 54 -26.71 30.04 7.84
N SER A 55 -27.44 29.47 8.79
CA SER A 55 -28.05 28.13 8.66
C SER A 55 -28.72 27.93 7.30
N PHE A 56 -28.61 26.71 6.78
CA PHE A 56 -29.12 26.25 5.48
C PHE A 56 -30.64 26.46 5.29
N GLU A 57 -31.35 26.87 6.34
CA GLU A 57 -32.81 27.04 6.39
C GLU A 57 -33.34 28.25 5.61
N SER A 58 -32.48 29.21 5.26
CA SER A 58 -32.89 30.36 4.45
C SER A 58 -32.34 30.18 3.05
N GLY A 59 -33.17 29.66 2.11
CA GLY A 59 -32.86 29.41 0.70
C GLY A 59 -31.92 30.43 0.04
N GLY A 60 -30.63 30.26 0.28
CA GLY A 60 -29.63 31.30 0.08
C GLY A 60 -29.21 31.35 -1.38
N ASN A 61 -29.32 32.52 -1.97
CA ASN A 61 -28.90 32.77 -3.35
C ASN A 61 -27.42 32.38 -3.52
N GLU A 62 -27.11 31.43 -4.42
CA GLU A 62 -25.74 30.95 -4.68
C GLU A 62 -24.76 32.08 -5.05
N LYS A 63 -25.29 33.22 -5.54
CA LYS A 63 -24.56 34.45 -5.87
C LYS A 63 -23.87 35.16 -4.69
N GLN A 64 -24.07 34.68 -3.45
CA GLN A 64 -23.52 35.30 -2.24
C GLN A 64 -22.18 34.70 -1.77
N HIS A 65 -21.60 33.76 -2.51
CA HIS A 65 -20.39 33.04 -2.09
C HIS A 65 -19.28 33.05 -3.14
N VAL A 66 -18.04 33.00 -2.66
CA VAL A 66 -16.82 32.93 -3.47
C VAL A 66 -16.06 31.66 -3.09
N ILE A 67 -15.46 31.01 -4.09
CA ILE A 67 -14.60 29.83 -3.92
C ILE A 67 -13.13 30.25 -4.01
N LEU A 68 -12.35 29.86 -3.00
CA LEU A 68 -10.92 30.11 -2.89
C LEU A 68 -10.15 28.81 -2.75
N HIS A 69 -8.85 28.84 -3.03
CA HIS A 69 -7.98 27.72 -2.70
C HIS A 69 -7.80 27.64 -1.17
N ARG A 70 -7.96 26.44 -0.61
CA ARG A 70 -7.91 26.18 0.84
C ARG A 70 -6.59 26.63 1.43
N ASP A 71 -5.47 26.15 0.87
CA ASP A 71 -4.15 26.42 1.46
C ASP A 71 -3.73 27.89 1.33
N TRP A 72 -4.22 28.59 0.30
CA TRP A 72 -4.05 30.04 0.19
C TRP A 72 -4.86 30.77 1.26
N PHE A 73 -6.12 30.38 1.44
CA PHE A 73 -6.98 30.99 2.45
C PHE A 73 -6.46 30.71 3.88
N GLU A 74 -5.95 29.51 4.15
CA GLU A 74 -5.32 29.18 5.42
C GLU A 74 -4.04 29.98 5.63
N SER A 75 -3.19 30.11 4.61
CA SER A 75 -2.01 31.00 4.62
C SER A 75 -2.40 32.45 4.91
N TYR A 76 -3.46 32.96 4.28
CA TYR A 76 -4.01 34.29 4.53
C TYR A 76 -4.42 34.47 5.99
N ILE A 77 -5.22 33.55 6.53
CA ILE A 77 -5.75 33.64 7.89
C ILE A 77 -4.62 33.52 8.94
N THR A 78 -3.64 32.66 8.69
CA THR A 78 -2.56 32.36 9.64
C THR A 78 -1.35 33.29 9.51
N GLY A 79 -1.17 33.96 8.37
CA GLY A 79 0.04 34.70 8.04
C GLY A 79 1.26 33.81 7.75
N SER A 80 1.07 32.49 7.73
CA SER A 80 2.11 31.51 7.41
C SER A 80 2.23 31.31 5.89
N PRO A 81 3.40 30.94 5.34
CA PRO A 81 3.50 30.58 3.93
C PRO A 81 2.58 29.38 3.61
N PRO A 82 1.99 29.32 2.40
CA PRO A 82 1.15 28.20 2.01
C PRO A 82 1.98 26.91 1.97
N ASN A 83 1.40 25.82 2.46
CA ASN A 83 2.00 24.49 2.35
C ASN A 83 2.02 24.11 0.87
N THR A 84 3.16 24.30 0.22
CA THR A 84 3.37 23.88 -1.16
C THR A 84 4.07 22.53 -1.09
N ASP A 85 3.37 21.47 -1.50
CA ASP A 85 4.03 20.21 -1.82
C ASP A 85 5.19 20.53 -2.79
N GLU A 86 6.42 20.13 -2.43
CA GLU A 86 7.71 20.51 -3.04
C GLU A 86 7.86 20.21 -4.55
N LYS A 87 6.81 19.80 -5.26
CA LYS A 87 6.85 19.45 -6.70
C LYS A 87 6.28 20.51 -7.63
N ALA A 88 5.98 21.72 -7.15
CA ALA A 88 5.43 22.79 -7.97
C ALA A 88 6.19 24.13 -7.84
N ILE A 89 7.52 24.08 -7.82
CA ILE A 89 8.37 25.25 -8.00
C ILE A 89 9.09 25.12 -9.33
N ASP A 90 8.46 25.65 -10.37
CA ASP A 90 9.13 26.05 -11.62
C ASP A 90 8.32 27.22 -12.21
N LEU A 91 8.20 28.32 -11.46
CA LEU A 91 8.02 29.68 -12.03
C LEU A 91 8.08 30.85 -11.03
N VAL A 92 8.93 30.85 -9.99
CA VAL A 92 9.22 32.11 -9.27
C VAL A 92 10.66 32.08 -8.74
N ASN A 93 11.62 32.33 -9.62
CA ASN A 93 12.95 32.76 -9.18
C ASN A 93 12.96 34.29 -9.09
N GLU A 94 13.51 34.77 -7.98
CA GLU A 94 13.91 36.15 -7.70
C GLU A 94 12.80 37.16 -7.41
N THR A 95 12.11 37.01 -6.26
CA THR A 95 11.80 38.20 -5.45
C THR A 95 11.80 37.87 -3.96
N ARG A 96 12.49 38.73 -3.22
CA ARG A 96 12.69 38.74 -1.77
C ARG A 96 11.43 38.38 -0.98
N VAL A 97 11.63 37.55 0.05
CA VAL A 97 10.75 37.22 1.19
C VAL A 97 10.42 38.48 2.03
N LYS A 98 9.87 39.55 1.43
CA LYS A 98 9.63 40.81 2.15
C LYS A 98 8.21 41.36 2.18
N ASP A 99 7.26 40.72 1.50
CA ASP A 99 5.85 41.08 1.66
C ASP A 99 5.08 39.87 2.19
N LEU A 100 4.62 39.97 3.43
CA LEU A 100 3.76 39.01 4.13
C LEU A 100 2.33 38.96 3.53
N CYS A 101 2.22 39.03 2.20
CA CYS A 101 1.00 38.68 1.48
C CYS A 101 1.16 37.24 0.98
N PRO A 102 0.17 36.36 1.23
CA PRO A 102 0.12 35.08 0.55
C PRO A 102 0.16 35.37 -0.96
N GLY A 103 1.05 34.69 -1.69
CA GLY A 103 1.29 34.97 -3.12
C GLY A 103 0.03 35.07 -3.98
N ASN A 104 0.19 35.60 -5.19
CA ASN A 104 -0.88 35.98 -6.14
C ASN A 104 -2.08 34.99 -6.12
N VAL A 105 -3.23 35.48 -5.64
CA VAL A 105 -4.53 34.76 -5.57
C VAL A 105 -4.85 34.04 -6.87
N GLU A 106 -4.52 34.68 -8.00
CA GLU A 106 -4.79 34.20 -9.35
C GLU A 106 -4.08 32.87 -9.64
N VAL A 107 -2.85 32.70 -9.15
CA VAL A 107 -2.06 31.47 -9.33
C VAL A 107 -2.74 30.31 -8.61
N PHE A 108 -3.21 30.54 -7.39
CA PHE A 108 -3.93 29.53 -6.62
C PHE A 108 -5.33 29.25 -7.16
N ALA A 109 -6.02 30.27 -7.68
CA ALA A 109 -7.30 30.10 -8.34
C ALA A 109 -7.15 29.19 -9.56
N LYS A 110 -6.18 29.43 -10.46
CA LYS A 110 -5.92 28.59 -11.64
C LYS A 110 -5.74 27.10 -11.31
N ARG A 111 -5.22 26.76 -10.12
CA ARG A 111 -5.10 25.36 -9.67
C ARG A 111 -6.44 24.66 -9.47
N LEU A 112 -7.52 25.39 -9.20
CA LEU A 112 -8.87 24.85 -9.00
C LEU A 112 -9.62 24.57 -10.31
N LEU A 113 -9.13 25.09 -11.44
CA LEU A 113 -9.78 24.90 -12.73
C LEU A 113 -9.48 23.55 -13.35
N CYS A 114 -10.43 23.06 -14.14
CA CYS A 114 -10.19 22.01 -15.11
C CYS A 114 -9.71 22.61 -16.45
N SER A 115 -9.41 21.74 -17.43
CA SER A 115 -9.03 22.15 -18.79
C SER A 115 -10.09 22.96 -19.53
N HIS A 116 -11.36 22.91 -19.10
CA HIS A 116 -12.45 23.72 -19.66
C HIS A 116 -12.50 25.14 -19.08
N GLY A 117 -11.59 25.49 -18.18
CA GLY A 117 -11.56 26.82 -17.55
C GLY A 117 -12.62 27.03 -16.45
N MET A 118 -13.27 25.96 -15.98
CA MET A 118 -14.31 25.98 -14.93
C MET A 118 -13.82 25.22 -13.68
N LEU A 119 -14.47 25.40 -12.52
CA LEU A 119 -14.08 24.69 -11.29
C LEU A 119 -14.12 23.17 -11.48
N ASP A 120 -13.04 22.49 -11.06
CA ASP A 120 -12.91 21.04 -11.15
C ASP A 120 -13.56 20.33 -9.93
N PRO A 121 -14.61 19.51 -10.12
CA PRO A 121 -15.27 18.80 -9.02
C PRO A 121 -14.36 17.84 -8.26
N GLN A 122 -13.28 17.36 -8.88
CA GLN A 122 -12.32 16.46 -8.24
C GLN A 122 -11.42 17.20 -7.25
N LYS A 123 -11.24 18.51 -7.44
CA LYS A 123 -10.43 19.39 -6.59
C LYS A 123 -11.23 20.02 -5.46
N ARG A 124 -12.45 19.53 -5.17
CA ARG A 124 -13.31 20.03 -4.07
C ARG A 124 -12.59 20.10 -2.73
N HIS A 125 -11.71 19.15 -2.44
CA HIS A 125 -10.94 19.10 -1.19
C HIS A 125 -9.93 20.26 -1.04
N MET A 126 -9.58 20.93 -2.14
CA MET A 126 -8.72 22.11 -2.21
C MET A 126 -9.54 23.41 -2.21
N MET A 127 -10.86 23.35 -2.19
CA MET A 127 -11.74 24.51 -2.29
C MET A 127 -12.24 24.95 -0.90
N LYS A 128 -12.29 26.26 -0.67
CA LYS A 128 -12.94 26.88 0.49
C LYS A 128 -14.01 27.84 0.01
N ARG A 129 -15.22 27.72 0.55
CA ARG A 129 -16.33 28.64 0.27
C ARG A 129 -16.42 29.70 1.36
N ILE A 130 -16.38 30.97 0.98
CA ILE A 130 -16.59 32.11 1.88
C ILE A 130 -17.70 33.01 1.36
N HIS A 131 -18.28 33.84 2.23
CA HIS A 131 -19.30 34.81 1.82
C HIS A 131 -18.68 35.97 1.04
N ALA A 132 -19.44 36.56 0.11
CA ALA A 132 -18.98 37.68 -0.72
C ALA A 132 -18.55 38.90 0.10
N SER A 133 -19.20 39.16 1.25
CA SER A 133 -18.77 40.24 2.15
C SER A 133 -17.42 39.99 2.80
N ALA A 134 -17.10 38.72 3.12
CA ALA A 134 -15.79 38.35 3.65
C ALA A 134 -14.71 38.53 2.58
N TRP A 135 -15.03 38.18 1.34
CA TRP A 135 -14.16 38.46 0.20
C TRP A 135 -13.93 39.96 -0.01
N GLY A 136 -14.96 40.80 0.10
CA GLY A 136 -14.82 42.25 -0.03
C GLY A 136 -13.84 42.87 0.98
N ILE A 137 -13.77 42.32 2.19
CA ILE A 137 -12.78 42.73 3.21
C ILE A 137 -11.36 42.33 2.76
N ILE A 138 -11.19 41.10 2.29
CA ILE A 138 -9.90 40.58 1.81
C ILE A 138 -9.40 41.38 0.59
N ALA A 139 -10.25 41.58 -0.41
CA ALA A 139 -9.91 42.28 -1.64
C ALA A 139 -9.51 43.74 -1.37
N SER A 140 -10.21 44.41 -0.45
CA SER A 140 -9.87 45.78 -0.03
C SER A 140 -8.50 45.86 0.65
N GLU A 141 -8.15 44.88 1.49
CA GLU A 141 -6.84 44.82 2.14
C GLU A 141 -5.70 44.56 1.14
N LEU A 142 -5.94 43.72 0.14
CA LEU A 142 -4.94 43.39 -0.90
C LEU A 142 -4.80 44.48 -1.97
N GLN A 143 -5.57 45.57 -1.89
CA GLN A 143 -5.65 46.61 -2.94
C GLN A 143 -5.94 46.03 -4.33
N GLU A 144 -6.64 44.89 -4.38
CA GLU A 144 -7.06 44.30 -5.63
C GLU A 144 -8.33 45.03 -6.09
N GLU A 145 -8.19 45.91 -7.09
CA GLU A 145 -9.33 46.52 -7.76
C GLU A 145 -10.15 45.42 -8.45
N LYS A 146 -11.30 45.12 -7.86
CA LYS A 146 -12.34 44.24 -8.42
C LYS A 146 -11.85 42.82 -8.73
N TRP A 147 -11.63 42.03 -7.70
CA TRP A 147 -12.00 40.63 -7.78
C TRP A 147 -13.50 40.47 -7.48
N ALA A 148 -14.32 40.92 -8.39
CA ALA A 148 -15.74 40.59 -8.44
C ALA A 148 -16.05 40.27 -9.89
N CYS A 149 -15.46 39.19 -10.40
CA CYS A 149 -15.53 38.79 -11.80
C CYS A 149 -15.02 39.89 -12.76
N GLY A 150 -13.84 39.71 -13.33
CA GLY A 150 -13.52 40.40 -14.59
C GLY A 150 -14.55 40.05 -15.68
N GLU A 151 -14.34 40.54 -16.91
CA GLU A 151 -15.23 40.33 -18.08
C GLU A 151 -15.65 38.86 -18.34
N TYR A 152 -15.01 37.89 -17.68
CA TYR A 152 -15.36 36.46 -17.67
C TYR A 152 -16.25 36.12 -16.46
N GLN A 153 -17.50 36.57 -16.52
CA GLN A 153 -18.49 36.55 -15.44
C GLN A 153 -19.03 35.16 -15.02
N THR A 154 -18.47 34.05 -15.51
CA THR A 154 -19.10 32.72 -15.40
C THR A 154 -18.20 31.57 -14.89
N CYS A 155 -16.89 31.77 -14.66
CA CYS A 155 -15.97 30.62 -14.56
C CYS A 155 -15.60 30.10 -13.16
N TRP A 156 -15.95 30.80 -12.07
CA TRP A 156 -15.39 30.50 -10.73
C TRP A 156 -16.39 30.21 -9.61
N SER A 157 -17.69 30.36 -9.84
CA SER A 157 -18.74 29.99 -8.88
C SER A 157 -19.41 28.67 -9.22
N GLU A 158 -19.32 28.24 -10.49
CA GLU A 158 -19.99 27.05 -10.97
C GLU A 158 -19.01 25.91 -11.20
N MET A 159 -19.42 24.74 -10.76
CA MET A 159 -18.71 23.50 -11.05
C MET A 159 -18.83 23.17 -12.54
N CYS A 160 -17.73 22.74 -13.16
CA CYS A 160 -17.76 22.29 -14.55
C CYS A 160 -18.79 21.15 -14.72
N ARG A 161 -19.87 21.39 -15.48
CA ARG A 161 -20.93 20.39 -15.69
C ARG A 161 -20.40 19.13 -16.36
N GLU A 162 -19.51 19.26 -17.34
CA GLU A 162 -18.92 18.12 -18.04
C GLU A 162 -18.06 17.27 -17.10
N CYS A 163 -17.14 17.89 -16.36
CA CYS A 163 -16.32 17.18 -15.38
C CYS A 163 -17.17 16.57 -14.26
N ALA A 164 -18.23 17.26 -13.81
CA ALA A 164 -19.13 16.77 -12.78
C ALA A 164 -19.94 15.56 -13.26
N SER A 165 -20.41 15.61 -14.51
CA SER A 165 -21.11 14.50 -15.17
C SER A 165 -20.18 13.31 -15.32
N ALA A 166 -18.97 13.52 -15.83
CA ALA A 166 -17.96 12.48 -15.99
C ALA A 166 -17.58 11.84 -14.64
N TYR A 167 -17.36 12.66 -13.61
CA TYR A 167 -17.12 12.19 -12.25
C TYR A 167 -18.30 11.36 -11.72
N ARG A 168 -19.54 11.84 -11.91
CA ARG A 168 -20.74 11.11 -11.46
C ARG A 168 -20.91 9.78 -12.18
N ILE A 169 -20.70 9.72 -13.49
CA ILE A 169 -20.74 8.49 -14.27
C ILE A 169 -19.67 7.51 -13.79
N LYS A 170 -18.44 7.98 -13.58
CA LYS A 170 -17.36 7.14 -13.02
C LYS A 170 -17.72 6.62 -11.62
N ALA A 171 -18.27 7.48 -10.75
CA ALA A 171 -18.70 7.08 -9.40
C ALA A 171 -19.81 6.02 -9.46
N LEU A 172 -20.81 6.20 -10.33
CA LEU A 172 -21.87 5.21 -10.55
C LEU A 172 -21.31 3.87 -11.04
N ARG A 173 -20.39 3.89 -12.02
CA ARG A 173 -19.74 2.67 -12.51
C ARG A 173 -19.00 1.93 -11.39
N LYS A 174 -18.27 2.68 -10.55
CA LYS A 174 -17.58 2.12 -9.38
C LYS A 174 -18.56 1.53 -8.36
N ASP A 175 -19.64 2.23 -8.03
CA ASP A 175 -20.68 1.73 -7.12
C ASP A 175 -21.31 0.43 -7.64
N MET A 176 -21.57 0.36 -8.95
CA MET A 176 -22.07 -0.85 -9.61
C MET A 176 -21.06 -1.99 -9.54
N GLU A 177 -19.79 -1.73 -9.85
CA GLU A 177 -18.71 -2.74 -9.76
C GLU A 177 -18.55 -3.26 -8.32
N ASP A 178 -18.57 -2.38 -7.33
CA ASP A 178 -18.46 -2.74 -5.91
C ASP A 178 -19.68 -3.57 -5.47
N HIS A 179 -20.87 -3.24 -5.96
CA HIS A 179 -22.07 -4.03 -5.72
C HIS A 179 -21.98 -5.44 -6.34
N GLU A 180 -21.57 -5.54 -7.61
CA GLU A 180 -21.39 -6.81 -8.30
C GLU A 180 -20.33 -7.68 -7.61
N ASN A 181 -19.20 -7.10 -7.22
CA ASN A 181 -18.16 -7.77 -6.47
C ASN A 181 -18.67 -8.30 -5.12
N ALA A 182 -19.48 -7.53 -4.40
CA ALA A 182 -20.08 -7.95 -3.14
C ALA A 182 -21.08 -9.11 -3.33
N LEU A 183 -21.89 -9.08 -4.39
CA LEU A 183 -22.77 -10.19 -4.76
C LEU A 183 -21.98 -11.44 -5.13
N LEU A 184 -20.88 -11.28 -5.88
CA LEU A 184 -20.02 -12.38 -6.28
C LEU A 184 -19.40 -13.08 -5.07
N VAL A 185 -18.89 -12.32 -4.09
CA VAL A 185 -18.39 -12.88 -2.81
C VAL A 185 -19.44 -13.70 -2.07
N ARG A 186 -20.72 -13.30 -2.13
CA ARG A 186 -21.83 -14.07 -1.54
C ARG A 186 -22.08 -15.36 -2.30
N LEU A 187 -22.19 -15.30 -3.63
CA LEU A 187 -22.39 -16.48 -4.49
C LEU A 187 -21.26 -17.50 -4.35
N LEU A 188 -20.02 -17.03 -4.17
CA LEU A 188 -18.84 -17.87 -3.97
C LEU A 188 -18.75 -18.51 -2.57
N ARG A 189 -19.70 -18.25 -1.66
CA ARG A 189 -19.77 -18.92 -0.36
C ARG A 189 -20.37 -20.32 -0.50
N ASP A 190 -21.40 -20.44 -1.32
CA ASP A 190 -22.18 -21.66 -1.49
C ASP A 190 -21.35 -22.78 -2.10
N SER A 191 -21.68 -24.02 -1.74
CA SER A 191 -21.06 -25.23 -2.28
C SER A 191 -22.16 -26.12 -2.84
N PRO A 192 -22.22 -26.33 -4.17
CA PRO A 192 -23.23 -27.17 -4.78
C PRO A 192 -22.92 -28.66 -4.60
N LYS A 193 -23.82 -29.52 -5.10
CA LYS A 193 -23.50 -30.92 -5.40
C LYS A 193 -22.42 -31.01 -6.48
N LEU A 194 -21.68 -32.12 -6.49
CA LEU A 194 -20.58 -32.34 -7.42
C LEU A 194 -21.00 -32.23 -8.89
N SER A 195 -22.18 -32.75 -9.24
CA SER A 195 -22.74 -32.72 -10.61
C SER A 195 -23.05 -31.30 -11.12
N ASP A 196 -23.32 -30.37 -10.20
CA ASP A 196 -23.92 -29.07 -10.52
C ASP A 196 -22.94 -27.90 -10.32
N GLY A 197 -21.67 -28.23 -10.09
CA GLY A 197 -20.64 -27.28 -9.71
C GLY A 197 -19.47 -27.19 -10.67
N PHE A 198 -18.68 -26.13 -10.48
CA PHE A 198 -17.43 -25.88 -11.17
C PHE A 198 -16.30 -25.72 -10.15
N TRP A 199 -15.10 -26.22 -10.47
CA TRP A 199 -13.91 -26.04 -9.67
C TRP A 199 -13.28 -24.68 -9.96
N ILE A 200 -12.94 -23.99 -8.87
CA ILE A 200 -12.14 -22.76 -8.90
C ILE A 200 -10.99 -22.88 -7.91
N SER A 201 -9.93 -22.14 -8.17
CA SER A 201 -8.81 -21.94 -7.26
C SER A 201 -9.25 -21.43 -5.87
N ARG A 202 -8.74 -22.06 -4.81
CA ARG A 202 -8.86 -21.49 -3.45
C ARG A 202 -7.97 -20.29 -3.26
N ASN A 203 -6.80 -20.24 -3.89
CA ASN A 203 -5.89 -19.11 -3.70
C ASN A 203 -6.43 -17.86 -4.41
N TRP A 204 -6.91 -17.99 -5.64
CA TRP A 204 -7.64 -16.92 -6.33
C TRP A 204 -8.80 -16.40 -5.48
N LEU A 205 -9.60 -17.31 -4.91
CA LEU A 205 -10.73 -16.92 -4.06
C LEU A 205 -10.29 -16.12 -2.82
N LYS A 206 -9.13 -16.44 -2.23
CA LYS A 206 -8.55 -15.66 -1.13
C LYS A 206 -8.15 -14.27 -1.63
N PHE A 207 -7.41 -14.17 -2.73
CA PHE A 207 -7.00 -12.88 -3.32
C PHE A 207 -8.22 -12.01 -3.64
N PHE A 208 -9.22 -12.56 -4.31
CA PHE A 208 -10.44 -11.83 -4.65
C PHE A 208 -11.19 -11.31 -3.41
N LYS A 209 -11.34 -12.14 -2.37
CA LYS A 209 -11.98 -11.69 -1.11
C LYS A 209 -11.19 -10.59 -0.41
N SER A 210 -9.86 -10.72 -0.38
CA SER A 210 -8.99 -9.69 0.20
C SER A 210 -9.08 -8.38 -0.57
N PHE A 211 -9.09 -8.44 -1.91
CA PHE A 211 -9.27 -7.29 -2.78
C PHE A 211 -10.59 -6.57 -2.51
N VAL A 212 -11.72 -7.29 -2.49
CA VAL A 212 -13.04 -6.68 -2.21
C VAL A 212 -13.09 -6.08 -0.81
N ALA A 213 -12.50 -6.74 0.18
CA ALA A 213 -12.43 -6.23 1.55
C ALA A 213 -11.55 -4.97 1.67
N ALA A 214 -10.42 -4.92 0.95
CA ALA A 214 -9.52 -3.78 0.93
C ALA A 214 -10.15 -2.57 0.21
N LYS A 215 -10.80 -2.78 -0.94
CA LYS A 215 -11.59 -1.73 -1.63
C LYS A 215 -12.62 -1.09 -0.70
N LYS A 216 -13.38 -1.89 0.05
CA LYS A 216 -14.37 -1.39 1.00
C LYS A 216 -13.76 -0.50 2.10
N LYS A 217 -12.53 -0.78 2.54
CA LYS A 217 -11.85 -0.02 3.60
C LYS A 217 -11.20 1.27 3.11
N GLN A 218 -10.63 1.28 1.90
CA GLN A 218 -9.97 2.46 1.34
C GLN A 218 -10.96 3.57 0.93
N GLY A 219 -12.25 3.23 0.85
CA GLY A 219 -13.31 4.18 0.55
C GLY A 219 -13.26 4.70 -0.89
N THR A 220 -13.96 5.80 -1.13
CA THR A 220 -14.21 6.37 -2.47
C THR A 220 -13.00 6.99 -3.15
N LYS A 221 -11.75 6.80 -2.66
CA LYS A 221 -10.55 7.28 -3.36
C LYS A 221 -10.57 6.77 -4.80
N PHE A 222 -10.61 7.70 -5.74
CA PHE A 222 -11.02 7.43 -7.11
C PHE A 222 -9.96 6.67 -7.91
N ASP A 223 -8.67 6.83 -7.55
CA ASP A 223 -7.53 6.33 -8.32
C ASP A 223 -6.42 5.69 -7.44
N GLY A 224 -6.78 5.18 -6.25
CA GLY A 224 -5.82 4.52 -5.38
C GLY A 224 -5.60 3.05 -5.75
N GLU A 225 -4.34 2.62 -5.83
CA GLU A 225 -4.00 1.19 -5.91
C GLU A 225 -4.48 0.46 -4.65
N VAL A 226 -5.17 -0.67 -4.83
CA VAL A 226 -5.76 -1.41 -3.71
C VAL A 226 -4.67 -2.14 -2.95
N VAL A 227 -4.09 -1.50 -1.95
CA VAL A 227 -3.12 -2.11 -1.03
C VAL A 227 -3.74 -2.97 0.09
N ASP A 228 -2.97 -3.94 0.57
CA ASP A 228 -3.28 -4.77 1.74
C ASP A 228 -2.98 -4.05 3.08
N LYS A 229 -2.95 -4.82 4.19
CA LYS A 229 -2.67 -4.27 5.53
C LYS A 229 -1.22 -3.80 5.70
N GLU A 230 -0.31 -4.33 4.89
CA GLU A 230 1.13 -4.09 4.94
C GLU A 230 1.56 -3.05 3.88
N GLY A 231 0.62 -2.59 3.05
CA GLY A 231 0.85 -1.56 2.03
C GLY A 231 1.21 -2.12 0.66
N PHE A 232 1.12 -3.44 0.45
CA PHE A 232 1.41 -4.07 -0.84
C PHE A 232 0.18 -4.07 -1.75
N ALA A 233 0.39 -3.79 -3.04
CA ALA A 233 -0.66 -3.84 -4.05
C ALA A 233 -1.30 -5.24 -4.16
N ILE A 234 -2.62 -5.30 -3.98
CA ILE A 234 -3.42 -6.52 -4.18
C ILE A 234 -3.83 -6.59 -5.64
N GLN A 235 -3.19 -7.49 -6.38
CA GLN A 235 -3.61 -7.85 -7.73
C GLN A 235 -4.37 -9.17 -7.71
N VAL A 236 -5.62 -9.16 -8.19
CA VAL A 236 -6.39 -10.39 -8.37
C VAL A 236 -5.95 -11.04 -9.68
N PRO A 237 -5.44 -12.28 -9.66
CA PRO A 237 -5.08 -12.97 -10.90
C PRO A 237 -6.27 -13.04 -11.84
N LYS A 238 -6.03 -12.78 -13.13
CA LYS A 238 -7.09 -12.86 -14.15
C LYS A 238 -7.59 -14.29 -14.32
N ASP A 239 -6.71 -15.27 -14.24
CA ASP A 239 -7.06 -16.68 -14.35
C ASP A 239 -7.49 -17.25 -12.99
N THR A 240 -8.73 -17.74 -12.96
CA THR A 240 -9.39 -18.31 -11.79
C THR A 240 -9.02 -19.76 -11.51
N THR A 241 -8.28 -20.39 -12.42
CA THR A 241 -7.98 -21.82 -12.44
C THR A 241 -6.50 -22.17 -12.59
N ALA A 242 -5.62 -21.18 -12.73
CA ALA A 242 -4.20 -21.39 -13.00
C ALA A 242 -3.48 -22.31 -11.99
N ASP A 243 -3.80 -22.23 -10.69
CA ASP A 243 -3.17 -23.06 -9.64
C ASP A 243 -3.82 -24.44 -9.46
N ILE A 244 -4.94 -24.70 -10.13
CA ILE A 244 -5.60 -26.02 -10.12
C ILE A 244 -5.43 -26.75 -11.47
N GLN A 245 -4.72 -26.15 -12.40
CA GLN A 245 -4.32 -26.73 -13.67
C GLN A 245 -2.89 -27.27 -13.54
N CYS A 246 -2.65 -28.51 -13.97
CA CYS A 246 -1.29 -29.04 -14.08
C CYS A 246 -0.65 -28.63 -15.40
N GLU A 247 0.66 -28.86 -15.55
CA GLU A 247 1.42 -28.61 -16.78
C GLU A 247 0.86 -29.29 -18.03
N HIS A 248 0.14 -30.41 -17.86
CA HIS A 248 -0.57 -31.12 -18.92
C HIS A 248 -1.91 -30.46 -19.34
N GLY A 249 -2.25 -29.31 -18.79
CA GLY A 249 -3.50 -28.59 -19.09
C GLY A 249 -4.77 -29.18 -18.48
N ARG A 250 -4.64 -30.14 -17.57
CA ARG A 250 -5.75 -30.85 -16.92
C ARG A 250 -5.88 -30.48 -15.44
N LEU A 251 -6.97 -30.90 -14.82
CA LEU A 251 -7.22 -30.69 -13.40
C LEU A 251 -6.13 -31.38 -12.56
N MET A 252 -5.50 -30.62 -11.67
CA MET A 252 -4.45 -31.09 -10.76
C MET A 252 -4.99 -32.13 -9.76
N VAL A 253 -4.12 -33.06 -9.36
CA VAL A 253 -4.45 -34.19 -8.48
C VAL A 253 -4.53 -33.73 -7.02
N GLY A 254 -5.75 -33.67 -6.49
CA GLY A 254 -6.00 -33.27 -5.11
C GLY A 254 -7.07 -32.19 -4.97
N LYS A 255 -7.89 -32.31 -3.92
CA LYS A 255 -9.03 -31.42 -3.65
C LYS A 255 -8.70 -30.20 -2.77
N LYS A 256 -7.48 -30.15 -2.19
CA LYS A 256 -7.14 -29.17 -1.14
C LYS A 256 -7.13 -27.73 -1.67
N ASP A 257 -6.64 -27.54 -2.89
CA ASP A 257 -6.41 -26.22 -3.47
C ASP A 257 -7.56 -25.75 -4.37
N ARG A 258 -8.61 -26.58 -4.53
CA ARG A 258 -9.82 -26.25 -5.28
C ARG A 258 -11.06 -26.10 -4.40
N LYS A 259 -11.98 -25.24 -4.81
CA LYS A 259 -13.32 -25.06 -4.25
C LYS A 259 -14.37 -25.32 -5.32
N LEU A 260 -15.44 -26.02 -4.96
CA LEU A 260 -16.60 -26.20 -5.83
C LEU A 260 -17.54 -25.01 -5.66
N ILE A 261 -17.97 -24.41 -6.76
CA ILE A 261 -18.90 -23.27 -6.78
C ILE A 261 -20.09 -23.57 -7.69
N THR A 262 -21.23 -22.92 -7.43
CA THR A 262 -22.46 -23.11 -8.21
C THR A 262 -22.29 -22.63 -9.66
N LYS A 263 -23.08 -23.18 -10.59
CA LYS A 263 -23.13 -22.69 -11.98
C LYS A 263 -23.37 -21.17 -12.06
N LYS A 264 -24.28 -20.64 -11.23
CA LYS A 264 -24.58 -19.21 -11.14
C LYS A 264 -23.35 -18.40 -10.69
N ALA A 265 -22.59 -18.90 -9.73
CA ALA A 265 -21.34 -18.25 -9.29
C ALA A 265 -20.30 -18.28 -10.42
N TRP A 266 -20.13 -19.41 -11.11
CA TRP A 266 -19.21 -19.52 -12.24
C TRP A 266 -19.55 -18.57 -13.39
N GLU A 267 -20.83 -18.48 -13.76
CA GLU A 267 -21.31 -17.54 -14.79
C GLU A 267 -21.03 -16.08 -14.41
N ALA A 268 -21.05 -15.74 -13.12
CA ALA A 268 -20.71 -14.41 -12.66
C ALA A 268 -19.19 -14.16 -12.66
N VAL A 269 -18.38 -15.15 -12.25
CA VAL A 269 -16.91 -15.07 -12.32
C VAL A 269 -16.43 -14.88 -13.77
N ARG A 270 -16.91 -15.70 -14.71
CA ARG A 270 -16.40 -15.71 -16.09
C ARG A 270 -16.68 -14.44 -16.90
N ARG A 271 -17.53 -13.53 -16.41
CA ARG A 271 -17.75 -12.23 -17.07
C ARG A 271 -16.56 -11.30 -16.92
N ASN A 272 -15.87 -11.39 -15.78
CA ASN A 272 -14.81 -10.46 -15.38
C ASN A 272 -13.43 -11.15 -15.29
N PHE A 273 -13.40 -12.48 -15.28
CA PHE A 273 -12.18 -13.26 -15.10
C PHE A 273 -12.07 -14.38 -16.13
N LEU A 274 -10.83 -14.76 -16.41
CA LEU A 274 -10.46 -15.87 -17.28
C LEU A 274 -10.38 -17.18 -16.49
N GLY A 275 -10.33 -18.29 -17.21
CA GLY A 275 -10.11 -19.62 -16.63
C GLY A 275 -10.90 -20.70 -17.34
N MET A 276 -10.36 -21.90 -17.33
CA MET A 276 -10.98 -23.07 -17.95
C MET A 276 -12.12 -23.59 -17.06
N PRO A 277 -13.30 -23.91 -17.61
CA PRO A 277 -14.40 -24.44 -16.81
C PRO A 277 -14.13 -25.91 -16.46
N TYR A 278 -13.60 -26.17 -15.27
CA TYR A 278 -13.53 -27.52 -14.73
C TYR A 278 -14.83 -27.85 -14.01
N ARG A 279 -15.59 -28.85 -14.47
CA ARG A 279 -16.81 -29.32 -13.79
C ARG A 279 -16.45 -30.11 -12.55
N GLY A 280 -17.36 -30.17 -11.58
CA GLY A 280 -17.18 -30.96 -10.37
C GLY A 280 -16.90 -32.44 -10.66
N THR A 281 -17.45 -32.96 -11.76
CA THR A 281 -17.29 -34.33 -12.26
C THR A 281 -16.05 -34.56 -13.11
N ASP A 282 -15.26 -33.52 -13.40
CA ASP A 282 -14.07 -33.69 -14.23
C ASP A 282 -13.02 -34.53 -13.49
N GLU A 283 -12.44 -35.46 -14.23
CA GLU A 283 -11.40 -36.33 -13.72
C GLU A 283 -10.08 -35.58 -13.54
N GLU A 284 -9.33 -36.00 -12.52
CA GLU A 284 -7.98 -35.50 -12.29
C GLU A 284 -7.03 -35.98 -13.39
N CYS A 285 -5.94 -35.26 -13.64
CA CYS A 285 -5.02 -35.59 -14.71
C CYS A 285 -4.54 -37.05 -14.63
N PRO A 286 -4.78 -37.89 -15.66
CA PRO A 286 -4.41 -39.31 -15.62
C PRO A 286 -2.90 -39.54 -15.47
N ILE A 287 -2.08 -38.68 -16.10
CA ILE A 287 -0.61 -38.74 -16.04
C ILE A 287 -0.13 -38.50 -14.60
N CYS A 288 -0.50 -37.35 -14.04
CA CYS A 288 -0.14 -37.00 -12.66
C CYS A 288 -0.74 -37.99 -11.64
N THR A 289 -1.91 -38.57 -11.92
CA THR A 289 -2.53 -39.58 -11.06
C THR A 289 -1.70 -40.86 -11.06
N LYS A 290 -1.25 -41.33 -12.24
CA LYS A 290 -0.38 -42.49 -12.39
C LYS A 290 0.96 -42.27 -11.69
N GLU A 291 1.58 -41.10 -11.87
CA GLU A 291 2.81 -40.71 -11.18
C GLU A 291 2.63 -40.74 -9.67
N LYS A 292 1.60 -40.08 -9.13
CA LYS A 292 1.31 -40.09 -7.68
C LYS A 292 1.07 -41.48 -7.13
N LEU A 293 0.40 -42.36 -7.88
CA LEU A 293 0.22 -43.77 -7.51
C LEU A 293 1.54 -44.53 -7.52
N SER A 294 2.38 -44.34 -8.54
CA SER A 294 3.71 -44.96 -8.63
C SER A 294 4.60 -44.51 -7.47
N SER A 295 4.71 -43.20 -7.19
CA SER A 295 5.51 -42.69 -6.07
C SER A 295 5.02 -43.21 -4.72
N ARG A 296 3.70 -43.38 -4.55
CA ARG A 296 3.11 -44.00 -3.35
C ARG A 296 3.49 -45.48 -3.24
N LYS A 297 3.43 -46.23 -4.34
CA LYS A 297 3.85 -47.65 -4.38
C LYS A 297 5.32 -47.79 -4.04
N ASN A 298 6.22 -47.03 -4.70
CA ASN A 298 7.65 -47.07 -4.42
C ASN A 298 7.95 -46.69 -2.95
N THR A 299 7.26 -45.69 -2.41
CA THR A 299 7.38 -45.32 -0.99
C THR A 299 6.91 -46.45 -0.05
N GLN A 300 5.81 -47.13 -0.39
CA GLN A 300 5.30 -48.26 0.39
C GLN A 300 6.24 -49.47 0.32
N GLU A 301 6.79 -49.76 -0.85
CA GLU A 301 7.77 -50.83 -1.06
C GLU A 301 9.06 -50.57 -0.30
N ARG A 302 9.62 -49.35 -0.39
CA ARG A 302 10.76 -48.90 0.44
C ARG A 302 10.48 -49.10 1.94
N ARG A 303 9.28 -48.74 2.41
CA ARG A 303 8.89 -48.96 3.81
C ARG A 303 8.79 -50.44 4.18
N LYS A 304 8.29 -51.30 3.27
CA LYS A 304 8.21 -52.74 3.48
C LYS A 304 9.60 -53.39 3.51
N LYS A 305 10.48 -53.05 2.54
CA LYS A 305 11.89 -53.48 2.49
C LYS A 305 12.58 -53.14 3.81
N ARG A 306 12.52 -51.88 4.24
CA ARG A 306 13.09 -51.44 5.52
C ARG A 306 12.58 -52.23 6.73
N LYS A 307 11.27 -52.50 6.80
CA LYS A 307 10.69 -53.30 7.90
C LYS A 307 11.11 -54.77 7.85
N ARG A 308 11.33 -55.34 6.66
CA ARG A 308 11.81 -56.72 6.51
C ARG A 308 13.27 -56.81 6.99
N GLU A 309 14.12 -55.92 6.52
CA GLU A 309 15.53 -55.86 6.91
C GLU A 309 15.70 -55.56 8.42
N GLU A 310 14.84 -54.71 9.01
CA GLU A 310 14.84 -54.46 10.46
C GLU A 310 14.46 -55.70 11.29
N LYS A 311 13.71 -56.65 10.71
CA LYS A 311 13.39 -57.94 11.34
C LYS A 311 14.46 -59.01 11.10
N GLU A 312 14.99 -59.09 9.89
CA GLU A 312 15.96 -60.12 9.48
C GLU A 312 17.37 -59.80 10.01
N ALA A 313 17.73 -58.52 10.10
CA ALA A 313 19.05 -58.05 10.55
C ALA A 313 18.92 -56.85 11.52
N PRO A 314 18.38 -57.05 12.74
CA PRO A 314 18.15 -55.97 13.71
C PRO A 314 19.46 -55.32 14.18
N GLU A 315 20.52 -56.11 14.33
CA GLU A 315 21.85 -55.63 14.73
C GLU A 315 22.48 -54.75 13.64
N MET A 316 22.35 -55.13 12.37
CA MET A 316 22.80 -54.33 11.23
C MET A 316 22.01 -53.02 11.11
N THR A 317 20.71 -53.06 11.38
CA THR A 317 19.87 -51.87 11.43
C THR A 317 20.24 -50.94 12.59
N ARG A 318 20.74 -51.50 13.71
CA ARG A 318 21.22 -50.73 14.86
C ARG A 318 22.57 -50.06 14.58
N LEU A 319 23.47 -50.78 13.89
CA LEU A 319 24.76 -50.29 13.38
C LEU A 319 24.56 -49.12 12.41
N ALA A 320 23.69 -49.30 11.40
CA ALA A 320 23.33 -48.26 10.43
C ALA A 320 22.75 -46.98 11.03
N LYS A 321 22.06 -47.06 12.17
CA LYS A 321 21.50 -45.90 12.90
C LYS A 321 22.52 -45.21 13.81
N GLY A 322 23.81 -45.60 13.78
CA GLY A 322 24.88 -45.01 14.60
C GLY A 322 24.71 -45.24 16.11
N LYS A 323 23.90 -46.25 16.51
CA LYS A 323 23.58 -46.51 17.92
C LYS A 323 24.62 -47.38 18.63
N THR A 324 25.56 -47.93 17.89
CA THR A 324 26.67 -48.75 18.40
C THR A 324 27.95 -47.94 18.28
N LYS A 325 28.37 -47.30 19.39
CA LYS A 325 29.70 -46.67 19.47
C LYS A 325 30.73 -47.75 19.74
N PHE A 326 31.90 -47.66 19.09
CA PHE A 326 33.04 -48.45 19.51
C PHE A 326 33.43 -48.02 20.94
N PRO A 327 33.74 -48.95 21.86
CA PRO A 327 34.19 -48.56 23.20
C PRO A 327 35.55 -47.84 23.10
N ASP A 328 35.59 -46.55 23.47
CA ASP A 328 36.80 -45.71 23.35
C ASP A 328 37.94 -46.13 24.31
N THR A 329 37.71 -47.06 25.24
CA THR A 329 38.60 -47.24 26.41
C THR A 329 39.11 -48.66 26.69
N VAL A 330 38.68 -49.70 25.95
CA VAL A 330 39.20 -51.06 26.15
C VAL A 330 39.28 -51.81 24.81
N PRO A 331 40.44 -52.35 24.39
CA PRO A 331 40.51 -53.26 23.24
C PRO A 331 39.61 -54.47 23.54
N PRO A 332 38.67 -54.82 22.67
CA PRO A 332 37.78 -55.93 22.96
C PRO A 332 38.55 -57.24 23.13
N LYS A 333 38.06 -58.13 23.99
CA LYS A 333 38.60 -59.49 24.09
C LYS A 333 38.47 -60.17 22.73
N ASN A 334 39.47 -60.98 22.37
CA ASN A 334 39.49 -61.73 21.11
C ASN A 334 38.16 -62.48 20.91
N GLY A 335 37.47 -62.17 19.81
CA GLY A 335 36.25 -62.85 19.37
C GLY A 335 34.92 -62.20 19.74
N GLU A 336 34.89 -61.09 20.50
CA GLU A 336 33.61 -60.47 20.91
C GLU A 336 33.04 -59.48 19.88
N TYR A 337 33.87 -58.95 18.96
CA TYR A 337 33.45 -57.91 18.01
C TYR A 337 34.02 -58.17 16.62
N VAL A 338 33.23 -57.83 15.60
CA VAL A 338 33.64 -57.83 14.18
C VAL A 338 33.69 -56.39 13.70
N LEU A 339 34.82 -55.99 13.11
CA LEU A 339 34.98 -54.68 12.49
C LEU A 339 34.38 -54.69 11.08
N VAL A 340 33.65 -53.63 10.76
CA VAL A 340 33.02 -53.46 9.44
C VAL A 340 33.37 -52.07 8.92
N PRO A 341 33.76 -51.91 7.63
CA PRO A 341 34.10 -50.59 7.08
C PRO A 341 32.92 -49.63 7.18
N GLN A 342 33.17 -48.37 7.54
CA GLN A 342 32.12 -47.34 7.59
C GLN A 342 31.49 -47.12 6.20
N ALA A 343 32.31 -47.14 5.14
CA ALA A 343 31.84 -47.03 3.76
C ALA A 343 30.83 -48.13 3.38
N TRP A 344 30.99 -49.33 3.94
CA TRP A 344 30.03 -50.42 3.76
C TRP A 344 28.72 -50.14 4.52
N VAL A 345 28.78 -49.64 5.76
CA VAL A 345 27.59 -49.28 6.54
C VAL A 345 26.79 -48.18 5.86
N ASP A 346 27.48 -47.23 5.24
CA ASP A 346 26.85 -46.16 4.45
C ASP A 346 26.21 -46.73 3.17
N SER A 347 26.90 -47.61 2.45
CA SER A 347 26.35 -48.34 1.30
C SER A 347 25.13 -49.20 1.68
N TRP A 348 25.12 -49.79 2.87
CA TRP A 348 23.99 -50.55 3.39
C TRP A 348 22.80 -49.63 3.70
N ASN A 349 23.06 -48.46 4.28
CA ASN A 349 22.04 -47.42 4.48
C ASN A 349 21.45 -46.89 3.17
N GLU A 350 22.28 -46.76 2.13
CA GLU A 350 21.84 -46.40 0.79
C GLU A 350 21.03 -47.52 0.14
N TYR A 351 21.43 -48.79 0.29
CA TYR A 351 20.66 -49.96 -0.16
C TYR A 351 19.26 -50.02 0.48
N LEU A 352 19.14 -49.69 1.77
CA LEU A 352 17.84 -49.59 2.44
C LEU A 352 16.95 -48.49 1.86
N GLN A 353 17.54 -47.51 1.18
CA GLN A 353 16.86 -46.42 0.50
C GLN A 353 16.73 -46.67 -1.00
N SER A 354 17.54 -47.50 -1.63
CA SER A 354 17.52 -47.72 -3.08
C SER A 354 16.53 -48.80 -3.51
N GLU A 355 16.28 -48.86 -4.82
CA GLU A 355 15.51 -49.93 -5.48
C GLU A 355 16.39 -51.18 -5.75
N ASP A 356 17.68 -51.15 -5.36
CA ASP A 356 18.61 -52.24 -5.66
C ASP A 356 18.19 -53.54 -4.98
N ALA A 357 18.32 -54.64 -5.73
CA ALA A 357 17.95 -55.98 -5.27
C ALA A 357 19.02 -56.62 -4.38
N ASN A 358 20.27 -56.16 -4.47
CA ASN A 358 21.41 -56.81 -3.85
C ASN A 358 21.97 -55.97 -2.70
N PRO A 359 22.16 -56.55 -1.51
CA PRO A 359 22.88 -55.88 -0.43
C PRO A 359 24.35 -55.70 -0.81
N PRO A 360 25.02 -54.64 -0.30
CA PRO A 360 26.45 -54.45 -0.51
C PRO A 360 27.26 -55.60 0.12
N VAL A 361 28.32 -56.02 -0.55
CA VAL A 361 29.22 -57.08 -0.06
C VAL A 361 30.21 -56.48 0.93
N ILE A 362 30.35 -57.09 2.11
CA ILE A 362 31.37 -56.69 3.10
C ILE A 362 32.74 -57.09 2.54
N SER A 363 33.58 -56.11 2.23
CA SER A 363 34.98 -56.33 1.87
C SER A 363 35.88 -55.89 3.04
N PRO A 364 36.56 -56.82 3.73
CA PRO A 364 37.47 -56.48 4.84
C PRO A 364 38.73 -55.72 4.38
N GLY A 365 39.02 -55.71 3.07
CA GLY A 365 40.31 -55.26 2.53
C GLY A 365 40.69 -53.82 2.86
N GLU A 366 39.72 -52.94 3.12
CA GLU A 366 39.97 -51.55 3.50
C GLU A 366 40.41 -51.37 4.97
N LEU A 367 40.16 -52.38 5.82
CA LEU A 367 40.50 -52.36 7.24
C LEU A 367 41.75 -53.16 7.59
N LEU A 368 42.27 -53.95 6.64
CA LEU A 368 43.45 -54.77 6.83
C LEU A 368 44.70 -53.96 6.50
N CYS A 369 45.73 -54.09 7.34
CA CYS A 369 47.00 -53.48 7.02
C CYS A 369 47.72 -54.32 5.94
N PRO A 370 48.77 -53.78 5.28
CA PRO A 370 49.52 -54.53 4.27
C PRO A 370 50.17 -55.83 4.77
N HIS A 371 50.25 -56.01 6.10
CA HIS A 371 50.84 -57.18 6.75
C HIS A 371 49.82 -58.28 7.06
N GLY A 372 48.55 -58.09 6.68
CA GLY A 372 47.41 -58.90 7.14
C GLY A 372 46.89 -58.40 8.48
#